data_AF-A0A554JCE4-F1
#
_entry.id   AF-A0A554JCE4-F1
#
_cell.length_a   1.000
_cell.length_b   1.000
_cell.length_c   1.000
_cell.angle_alpha   90.00
_cell.angle_beta   90.00
_cell.angle_gamma   90.00
#
_symmetry.space_group_name_H-M   'P 1'
#
loop_
_entity.id
_entity.type
_entity.pdbx_description
1 polymer ?
#
loop_
_entity_poly.entity_id
_entity_poly.type
_entity_poly.pdbx_seq_one_letter_code
_entity_poly.pdbx_strand_id
1 'polypeptide(L)'
;EVGMDIPNATIMVIEGAERFGLAQLHQLRGRIGRGTKTSYCLLYTSDVSGVQERSRLKHLETTFDGLKLAELDLKIRGSGEIFGARQAGRFELKLASFSDLTLIEKTREAARTVLEDNPTLDKYPQLRAKLEGLNNVMPD
;
A
#
# COMPACT_ATOMS: atom_id res chain seq x y z
N GLU A 1 17.04 0.01 11.44
CA GLU A 1 15.66 0.00 11.99
C GLU A 1 15.54 -1.23 12.89
N VAL A 2 15.38 -1.05 14.21
CA VAL A 2 15.17 -2.19 15.11
C VAL A 2 13.68 -2.26 15.39
N GLY A 3 13.05 -3.37 15.00
CA GLY A 3 11.62 -3.65 15.21
C GLY A 3 11.25 -3.96 16.67
N MET A 4 11.77 -3.19 17.63
CA MET A 4 11.37 -3.34 19.04
C MET A 4 10.09 -2.58 19.31
N ASP A 5 9.07 -3.31 19.78
CA ASP A 5 7.87 -2.75 20.41
C ASP A 5 8.26 -2.23 21.80
N ILE A 6 7.91 -0.99 22.13
CA ILE A 6 8.26 -0.36 23.42
C ILE A 6 6.96 0.04 24.12
N PRO A 7 6.32 -0.87 24.89
CA PRO A 7 4.98 -0.66 25.43
C PRO A 7 4.84 0.58 26.33
N ASN A 8 5.91 0.93 27.04
CA ASN A 8 5.97 2.05 27.98
C ASN A 8 6.42 3.37 27.36
N ALA A 9 6.76 3.39 26.06
CA ALA A 9 7.09 4.63 25.39
C ALA A 9 5.82 5.47 25.19
N THR A 10 5.88 6.72 25.64
CA THR A 10 4.77 7.68 25.55
C THR A 10 4.95 8.70 24.43
N ILE A 11 6.13 8.75 23.81
CA ILE A 11 6.43 9.69 22.72
C ILE A 11 7.17 8.94 21.61
N MET A 12 6.67 9.04 20.39
CA MET A 12 7.36 8.65 19.16
C MET A 12 7.57 9.89 18.31
N VAL A 13 8.77 10.02 17.73
CA VAL A 13 9.09 11.06 16.74
C VAL A 13 9.51 10.37 15.47
N ILE A 14 8.85 10.69 14.35
CA ILE A 14 9.18 10.16 13.03
C ILE A 14 9.68 11.32 12.18
N GLU A 15 10.99 11.34 11.92
CA GLU A 15 11.63 12.32 11.04
C GLU A 15 11.49 11.92 9.57
N GLY A 16 11.21 12.90 8.71
CA GLY A 16 10.99 12.67 7.28
C GLY A 16 9.73 11.84 7.02
N ALA A 17 8.67 12.03 7.82
CA ALA A 17 7.44 11.24 7.76
C ALA A 17 6.81 11.23 6.35
N GLU A 18 7.03 12.27 5.54
CA GLU A 18 6.55 12.38 4.16
C GLU A 18 7.06 11.26 3.25
N ARG A 19 8.22 10.66 3.57
CA ARG A 19 8.87 9.60 2.79
C ARG A 19 8.23 8.24 3.01
N PHE A 20 7.46 8.07 4.08
CA PHE A 20 6.82 6.81 4.43
C PHE A 20 5.39 6.74 3.90
N GLY A 21 4.94 5.53 3.55
CA GLY A 21 3.53 5.26 3.25
C GLY A 21 2.67 5.35 4.51
N LEU A 22 1.39 5.74 4.38
CA LEU A 22 0.51 5.91 5.55
C LEU A 22 0.30 4.60 6.32
N ALA A 23 0.26 3.46 5.63
CA ALA A 23 0.16 2.15 6.28
C ALA A 23 1.41 1.81 7.12
N GLN A 24 2.60 2.19 6.65
CA GLN A 24 3.84 2.00 7.39
C GLN A 24 3.91 2.90 8.63
N LEU A 25 3.51 4.18 8.48
CA LEU A 25 3.39 5.10 9.61
C LEU A 25 2.37 4.62 10.64
N HIS A 26 1.27 4.02 10.19
CA HIS A 26 0.28 3.40 11.07
C HIS A 26 0.88 2.25 11.90
N GLN A 27 1.65 1.37 11.25
CA GLN A 27 2.36 0.30 11.94
C GLN A 27 3.36 0.83 12.97
N LEU A 28 4.14 1.87 12.62
CA LEU A 28 5.07 2.52 13.55
C LEU A 28 4.33 3.12 14.75
N ARG A 29 3.25 3.87 14.52
CA ARG A 29 2.38 4.43 15.57
C ARG A 29 1.88 3.36 16.55
N GLY A 30 1.60 2.15 16.07
CA GLY A 30 1.14 1.02 16.88
C GLY A 30 2.18 0.33 17.76
N ARG A 31 3.46 0.73 17.67
CA ARG A 31 4.57 0.25 18.52
C ARG A 31 4.74 1.01 19.84
N ILE A 32 3.89 2.02 20.08
CA ILE A 32 3.85 2.79 21.33
C ILE A 32 2.42 2.87 21.86
N GLY A 33 2.25 3.37 23.09
CA GLY A 33 0.92 3.61 23.66
C GLY A 33 0.12 2.37 24.02
N ARG A 34 0.82 1.28 24.37
CA ARG A 34 0.21 0.06 24.94
C ARG A 34 0.11 0.09 26.47
N GLY A 35 0.72 1.09 27.12
CA GLY A 35 0.61 1.34 28.54
C GLY A 35 -0.63 2.18 28.93
N THR A 36 -0.72 2.53 30.21
CA THR A 36 -1.85 3.33 30.76
C THR A 36 -1.72 4.84 30.55
N LYS A 37 -0.56 5.30 30.04
CA LYS A 37 -0.26 6.71 29.83
C LYS A 37 -0.64 7.14 28.42
N THR A 38 -1.23 8.32 28.29
CA THR A 38 -1.46 8.98 27.00
C THR A 38 -0.16 9.07 26.23
N SER A 39 -0.21 8.66 24.96
CA SER A 39 0.96 8.60 24.09
C SER A 39 0.79 9.49 22.87
N TYR A 40 1.90 10.05 22.41
CA TYR A 40 1.94 11.02 21.31
C TYR A 40 2.86 10.49 20.20
N CYS A 41 2.40 10.60 18.96
CA CYS A 41 3.21 10.32 17.77
C CYS A 41 3.37 11.63 17.00
N LEU A 42 4.59 12.14 16.96
CA LEU A 42 4.95 13.40 16.32
C LEU A 42 5.55 13.11 14.95
N LEU A 43 4.93 13.65 13.91
CA LEU A 43 5.40 13.51 12.53
C LEU A 43 6.17 14.76 12.16
N TYR A 44 7.48 14.62 11.92
CA TYR A 44 8.33 15.71 11.48
C TYR A 44 8.60 15.59 9.99
N THR A 45 8.30 16.65 9.25
CA THR A 45 8.52 16.72 7.79
C THR A 45 9.65 17.66 7.48
N SER A 46 10.39 17.41 6.40
CA SER A 46 11.35 18.39 5.90
C SER A 46 10.65 19.67 5.40
N ASP A 47 11.33 20.82 5.46
CA ASP A 47 10.78 22.12 5.02
C ASP A 47 10.38 22.14 3.53
N VAL A 48 10.91 21.19 2.74
CA VAL A 48 10.67 21.03 1.31
C VAL A 48 9.38 20.24 1.02
N SER A 49 8.69 19.70 2.03
CA SER A 49 7.44 18.96 1.83
C SER A 49 6.35 19.87 1.23
N GLY A 50 5.77 19.49 0.09
CA GLY A 50 4.68 20.22 -0.54
C GLY A 50 3.35 20.15 0.24
N VAL A 51 2.36 20.91 -0.23
CA VAL A 51 1.03 20.98 0.37
C VAL A 51 0.32 19.62 0.34
N GLN A 52 0.56 18.81 -0.69
CA GLN A 52 -0.05 17.49 -0.84
C GLN A 52 0.47 16.49 0.21
N GLU A 53 1.78 16.47 0.46
CA GLU A 53 2.43 15.60 1.41
C GLU A 53 1.95 15.88 2.83
N ARG A 54 1.81 17.16 3.20
CA ARG A 54 1.24 17.57 4.49
C ARG A 54 -0.23 17.18 4.60
N SER A 55 -1.03 17.41 3.55
CA SER A 55 -2.45 17.03 3.53
C SER A 55 -2.63 15.51 3.70
N ARG A 56 -1.77 14.71 3.06
CA ARG A 56 -1.73 13.25 3.22
C ARG A 56 -1.45 12.85 4.66
N LEU A 57 -0.40 13.41 5.28
CA LEU A 57 -0.04 13.08 6.67
C LEU A 57 -1.13 13.43 7.69
N LYS A 58 -1.93 14.48 7.45
CA LYS A 58 -3.09 14.81 8.29
C LYS A 58 -4.11 13.68 8.40
N HIS A 59 -4.20 12.79 7.42
CA HIS A 59 -5.09 11.63 7.51
C HIS A 59 -4.66 10.65 8.61
N LEU A 60 -3.37 10.63 8.96
CA LEU A 60 -2.85 9.83 10.08
C LEU A 60 -3.30 10.36 11.45
N GLU A 61 -3.64 11.65 11.56
CA GLU A 61 -4.14 12.27 12.79
C GLU A 61 -5.59 11.87 13.08
N THR A 62 -6.40 11.69 12.03
CA THR A 62 -7.84 11.46 12.15
C THR A 62 -8.25 10.00 11.89
N THR A 63 -7.39 9.19 11.25
CA THR A 63 -7.70 7.81 10.87
C THR A 63 -6.90 6.80 11.68
N PHE A 64 -7.62 5.88 12.34
CA PHE A 64 -7.04 4.83 13.16
C PHE A 64 -7.06 3.44 12.54
N ASP A 65 -7.64 3.32 11.34
CA ASP A 65 -7.72 2.08 10.59
C ASP A 65 -6.59 2.02 9.55
N GLY A 66 -5.68 1.05 9.69
CA GLY A 66 -4.55 0.87 8.81
C GLY A 66 -4.92 0.55 7.36
N LEU A 67 -6.07 -0.11 7.15
CA LEU A 67 -6.53 -0.50 5.83
C LEU A 67 -7.09 0.72 5.08
N LYS A 68 -7.92 1.53 5.75
CA LYS A 68 -8.39 2.83 5.20
C LYS A 68 -7.23 3.77 4.89
N LEU A 69 -6.20 3.80 5.74
CA LEU A 69 -4.99 4.58 5.48
C LEU A 69 -4.25 4.10 4.24
N ALA A 70 -4.17 2.79 4.02
CA ALA A 70 -3.56 2.22 2.81
C ALA A 70 -4.35 2.60 1.54
N GLU A 71 -5.67 2.53 1.58
CA GLU A 71 -6.54 2.95 0.47
C GLU A 71 -6.39 4.44 0.15
N LEU A 72 -6.34 5.29 1.18
CA LEU A 72 -6.11 6.73 1.02
C LEU A 72 -4.72 7.01 0.43
N ASP A 73 -3.69 6.32 0.90
CA ASP A 73 -2.32 6.48 0.39
C ASP A 73 -2.24 6.11 -1.10
N LEU A 74 -2.89 4.99 -1.49
CA LEU A 74 -3.02 4.56 -2.88
C LEU A 74 -3.78 5.57 -3.74
N LYS A 75 -4.86 6.16 -3.20
CA LYS A 75 -5.65 7.17 -3.90
C LYS A 75 -4.89 8.49 -4.10
N ILE A 76 -4.12 8.91 -3.11
CA ILE A 76 -3.38 10.19 -3.12
C ILE A 76 -2.09 10.10 -3.94
N ARG A 77 -1.29 9.04 -3.74
CA ARG A 77 -0.02 8.84 -4.47
C ARG A 77 -0.24 8.25 -5.86
N GLY A 78 -1.41 7.68 -6.13
CA GLY A 78 -1.69 6.92 -7.34
C GLY A 78 -0.87 5.63 -7.43
N SER A 79 -1.16 4.83 -8.45
CA SER A 79 -0.45 3.58 -8.70
C SER A 79 0.99 3.75 -9.19
N GLY A 80 1.43 4.98 -9.47
CA GLY A 80 2.74 5.28 -10.06
C GLY A 80 3.91 5.17 -9.11
N GLU A 81 3.73 5.45 -7.81
CA GLU A 81 4.84 5.42 -6.84
C GLU A 81 4.95 4.11 -6.04
N ILE A 82 3.89 3.31 -5.91
CA ILE A 82 3.95 2.03 -5.18
C ILE A 82 4.91 1.04 -5.85
N PHE A 83 5.07 1.14 -7.18
CA PHE A 83 6.01 0.30 -7.93
C PHE A 83 7.43 0.86 -8.03
N GLY A 84 7.70 2.01 -7.41
CA GLY A 84 9.00 2.65 -7.46
C GLY A 84 9.33 3.19 -8.86
N ALA A 85 9.74 4.45 -8.91
CA ALA A 85 10.44 4.96 -10.07
C ALA A 85 11.71 4.11 -10.28
N ARG A 86 11.67 3.18 -11.27
CA ARG A 86 12.79 2.50 -12.00
C ARG A 86 12.62 0.98 -12.25
N GLN A 87 11.41 0.43 -12.33
CA GLN A 87 11.22 -0.78 -13.15
C GLN A 87 10.36 -0.44 -14.36
N ALA A 88 11.07 0.07 -15.37
CA ALA A 88 10.54 0.29 -16.71
C ALA A 88 10.01 -1.04 -17.27
N GLY A 89 8.69 -1.07 -17.49
CA GLY A 89 8.06 -2.04 -18.38
C GLY A 89 7.44 -3.24 -17.68
N ARG A 90 6.19 -3.08 -17.21
CA ARG A 90 5.07 -3.97 -17.54
C ARG A 90 3.84 -3.54 -16.74
N PHE A 91 2.70 -3.49 -17.43
CA PHE A 91 1.35 -3.13 -16.94
C PHE A 91 1.00 -1.64 -16.81
N GLU A 92 1.17 -0.88 -17.89
CA GLU A 92 0.30 0.28 -18.08
C GLU A 92 -1.11 -0.21 -18.45
N LEU A 93 -2.01 -0.15 -17.47
CA LEU A 93 -3.43 -0.35 -17.71
C LEU A 93 -3.98 0.83 -18.53
N LYS A 94 -4.40 0.57 -19.77
CA LYS A 94 -4.91 1.63 -20.67
C LYS A 94 -6.29 2.17 -20.30
N LEU A 95 -7.11 1.31 -19.69
CA LEU A 95 -8.53 1.57 -19.41
C LEU A 95 -8.87 1.44 -17.92
N ALA A 96 -8.03 0.77 -17.15
CA ALA A 96 -8.24 0.48 -15.75
C ALA A 96 -7.20 1.20 -14.90
N SER A 97 -7.50 1.41 -13.64
CA SER A 97 -6.55 1.96 -12.66
C SER A 97 -6.37 0.98 -11.53
N PHE A 98 -5.14 0.83 -11.04
CA PHE A 98 -4.89 0.05 -9.81
C PHE A 98 -5.45 0.74 -8.56
N SER A 99 -5.95 1.97 -8.66
CA SER A 99 -6.69 2.63 -7.59
C SER A 99 -8.18 2.26 -7.54
N ASP A 100 -8.72 1.56 -8.55
CA ASP A 100 -10.12 1.12 -8.57
C ASP A 100 -10.27 -0.22 -7.83
N LEU A 101 -10.43 -0.12 -6.51
CA LEU A 101 -10.56 -1.29 -5.63
C LEU A 101 -11.76 -2.17 -5.99
N THR A 102 -12.87 -1.57 -6.40
CA THR A 102 -14.08 -2.30 -6.80
C THR A 102 -13.80 -3.16 -8.03
N LEU A 103 -13.08 -2.61 -9.02
CA LEU A 103 -12.71 -3.35 -10.22
C LEU A 103 -11.70 -4.45 -9.91
N ILE A 104 -10.76 -4.21 -8.99
CA ILE A 104 -9.79 -5.21 -8.54
C ILE A 104 -10.51 -6.40 -7.89
N GLU A 105 -11.44 -6.14 -6.98
CA GLU A 105 -12.21 -7.19 -6.30
C GLU A 105 -13.01 -8.04 -7.30
N LYS A 106 -13.73 -7.40 -8.21
CA LYS A 106 -14.47 -8.09 -9.29
C LYS A 106 -13.55 -8.94 -10.18
N THR A 107 -12.38 -8.40 -10.50
CA THR A 107 -11.40 -9.13 -11.34
C THR A 107 -10.88 -10.36 -10.60
N ARG A 108 -10.61 -10.24 -9.29
CA ARG A 108 -10.15 -11.37 -8.45
C ARG A 108 -11.20 -12.47 -8.36
N GLU A 109 -12.47 -12.08 -8.18
CA GLU A 109 -13.59 -13.03 -8.13
C GLU A 109 -13.76 -13.75 -9.47
N ALA A 110 -13.75 -13.02 -10.58
CA ALA A 110 -13.83 -13.60 -11.93
C ALA A 110 -12.67 -14.56 -12.22
N ALA A 111 -11.44 -14.18 -11.85
CA ALA A 111 -10.26 -15.04 -12.02
C ALA A 111 -10.39 -16.34 -11.20
N ARG A 112 -10.92 -16.25 -9.97
CA ARG A 112 -11.18 -17.41 -9.13
C ARG A 112 -12.19 -18.36 -9.77
N THR A 113 -13.32 -17.85 -10.25
CA THR A 113 -14.34 -18.67 -10.93
C THR A 113 -13.76 -19.40 -12.15
N VAL A 114 -12.96 -18.70 -12.96
CA VAL A 114 -12.31 -19.31 -14.13
C VAL A 114 -11.35 -20.45 -13.71
N LEU A 115 -10.60 -20.27 -12.63
CA LEU A 115 -9.66 -21.28 -12.13
C LEU A 115 -10.36 -22.46 -11.43
N GLU A 116 -11.49 -22.23 -10.76
CA GLU A 116 -12.30 -23.30 -10.17
C GLU A 116 -12.92 -24.19 -11.27
N ASP A 117 -13.43 -23.59 -12.35
CA ASP A 117 -14.05 -24.31 -13.47
C ASP A 117 -13.04 -24.95 -14.44
N ASN A 118 -11.85 -24.36 -14.57
CA ASN A 118 -10.79 -24.85 -15.42
C ASN A 118 -9.39 -24.50 -14.87
N PRO A 119 -8.87 -25.30 -13.94
CA PRO A 119 -7.55 -25.06 -13.33
C PRO A 119 -6.40 -25.06 -14.34
N THR A 120 -6.49 -25.87 -15.40
CA THR A 120 -5.44 -25.99 -16.43
C THR A 120 -5.51 -24.88 -17.48
N LEU A 121 -6.58 -24.07 -17.46
CA LEU A 121 -6.88 -23.02 -18.44
C LEU A 121 -6.93 -23.52 -19.89
N ASP A 122 -7.18 -24.81 -20.11
CA ASP A 122 -7.15 -25.41 -21.46
C ASP A 122 -8.24 -24.85 -22.39
N LYS A 123 -9.35 -24.36 -21.81
CA LYS A 123 -10.42 -23.66 -22.54
C LYS A 123 -10.00 -22.25 -22.99
N TYR A 124 -8.90 -21.72 -22.45
CA TYR A 124 -8.40 -20.36 -22.70
C TYR A 124 -6.90 -20.37 -23.03
N PRO A 125 -6.49 -20.97 -24.17
CA PRO A 125 -5.08 -21.14 -24.52
C PRO A 125 -4.31 -19.82 -24.63
N GLN A 126 -4.96 -18.74 -25.08
CA GLN A 126 -4.34 -17.41 -25.13
C GLN A 126 -4.07 -16.82 -23.74
N LEU A 127 -4.98 -17.06 -22.79
CA LEU A 127 -4.80 -16.62 -21.40
C LEU A 127 -3.66 -17.40 -20.74
N ARG A 128 -3.63 -18.72 -20.95
CA ARG A 128 -2.55 -19.60 -20.48
C ARG A 128 -1.17 -19.15 -21.00
N ALA A 129 -1.04 -18.97 -22.31
CA ALA A 129 0.22 -18.50 -22.91
C ALA A 129 0.66 -17.12 -22.37
N LYS A 130 -0.30 -16.23 -22.11
CA LYS A 130 -0.01 -14.91 -21.54
C LYS A 130 0.44 -14.98 -20.08
N LEU A 131 -0.14 -15.88 -19.27
CA LEU A 131 0.28 -16.12 -17.89
C LEU A 131 1.68 -16.75 -17.81
N GLU A 132 1.97 -17.73 -18.65
CA GLU A 132 3.32 -18.33 -18.75
C GLU A 132 4.38 -17.28 -19.10
N GLY A 133 4.03 -16.31 -19.97
CA GLY A 133 4.90 -15.17 -20.29
C GLY A 133 5.10 -14.14 -19.16
N LEU A 134 4.26 -14.17 -18.11
CA LEU A 134 4.35 -13.26 -16.96
C LEU A 134 5.17 -13.84 -15.79
N ASN A 135 5.14 -15.17 -15.58
CA ASN A 135 5.96 -15.84 -14.57
C ASN A 135 7.47 -15.65 -14.78
N ASN A 136 7.91 -15.32 -16.00
CA ASN A 136 9.32 -15.01 -16.29
C ASN A 136 9.77 -13.60 -15.86
N VAL A 137 8.90 -12.81 -15.21
CA VAL A 137 9.14 -11.37 -14.97
C VAL A 137 9.11 -10.99 -13.49
N MET A 138 8.33 -11.68 -12.67
CA MET A 138 8.34 -11.48 -11.23
C MET A 138 9.02 -12.69 -10.56
N PRO A 139 10.16 -12.51 -9.89
CA PRO A 139 10.58 -13.48 -8.88
C PRO A 139 9.59 -13.40 -7.70
N ASP A 140 9.44 -14.53 -7.00
CA ASP A 140 8.61 -14.71 -5.80
C ASP A 140 8.62 -13.51 -4.82
#